data_AF-A0A6N2TSL0-F1
#
_entry.id   AF-A0A6N2TSL0-F1
#
_cell.length_a   1.000
_cell.length_b   1.000
_cell.length_c   1.000
_cell.angle_alpha   90.00
_cell.angle_beta   90.00
_cell.angle_gamma   90.00
#
_symmetry.space_group_name_H-M   'P 1'
#
loop_
_entity.id
_entity.type
_entity.pdbx_description
1 polymer ?
#
loop_
_entity_poly.entity_id
_entity_poly.type
_entity_poly.pdbx_seq_one_letter_code
_entity_poly.pdbx_strand_id
1 'polypeptide(L)'
;MIYLKEHPDKRAEDLLQAFSDSEIDMILCAIGGDDTYRLLPYLFENGELQKVVTKKIFLGFSDSTMNHFMLHKVGLNTFYGQSFLSDICELGKEMLPYTKEYFEELITTGTIKEISPSDVWYEGRTN
;
A
#
# COMPACT_ATOMS: atom_id res chain seq x y z
N MET A 1 0.37 17.98 -7.19
CA MET A 1 -0.70 17.15 -6.57
C MET A 1 -2.11 17.45 -7.08
N ILE A 2 -2.34 18.42 -7.98
CA ILE A 2 -3.70 18.73 -8.49
C ILE A 2 -4.26 17.57 -9.33
N TYR A 3 -3.48 17.01 -10.25
CA TYR A 3 -3.94 15.97 -11.17
C TYR A 3 -4.54 14.75 -10.46
N LEU A 4 -3.81 14.10 -9.54
CA LEU A 4 -4.31 12.91 -8.83
C LEU A 4 -5.56 13.20 -7.97
N LYS A 5 -5.69 14.42 -7.46
CA LYS A 5 -6.87 14.87 -6.72
C LYS A 5 -8.09 15.01 -7.63
N GLU A 6 -7.90 15.51 -8.86
CA GLU A 6 -8.97 15.70 -9.83
C GLU A 6 -9.35 14.39 -10.56
N HIS A 7 -8.43 13.42 -10.60
CA HIS A 7 -8.56 12.18 -11.36
C HIS A 7 -8.53 10.91 -10.49
N PRO A 8 -9.58 10.64 -9.68
CA PRO A 8 -9.71 9.37 -8.96
C PRO A 8 -9.84 8.16 -9.90
N ASP A 9 -10.36 8.37 -11.11
CA ASP A 9 -10.43 7.37 -12.19
C ASP A 9 -9.04 6.88 -12.58
N LYS A 10 -8.06 7.78 -12.69
CA LYS A 10 -6.67 7.42 -13.01
C LYS A 10 -5.98 6.68 -11.89
N ARG A 11 -6.25 7.03 -10.63
CA ARG A 11 -5.77 6.24 -9.49
C ARG A 11 -6.35 4.83 -9.46
N ALA A 12 -7.63 4.67 -9.83
CA ALA A 12 -8.24 3.35 -9.97
C ALA A 12 -7.63 2.57 -11.14
N GLU A 13 -7.41 3.23 -12.29
CA GLU A 13 -6.77 2.64 -13.46
C GLU A 13 -5.38 2.08 -13.13
N ASP A 14 -4.53 2.86 -12.44
CA ASP A 14 -3.19 2.41 -12.01
C ASP A 14 -3.27 1.15 -11.13
N LEU A 15 -4.21 1.10 -10.19
CA LEU A 15 -4.40 -0.07 -9.32
C LEU A 15 -4.83 -1.30 -10.13
N LEU A 16 -5.78 -1.14 -11.05
CA LEU A 16 -6.28 -2.22 -11.90
C LEU A 16 -5.19 -2.74 -12.84
N GLN A 17 -4.38 -1.84 -13.42
CA GLN A 17 -3.23 -2.21 -14.25
C GLN A 17 -2.20 -3.00 -13.43
N ALA A 18 -1.86 -2.53 -12.23
CA ALA A 18 -0.88 -3.20 -11.38
C ALA A 18 -1.29 -4.64 -10.99
N PHE A 19 -2.59 -4.87 -10.77
CA PHE A 19 -3.10 -6.22 -10.53
C PHE A 19 -3.14 -7.10 -11.79
N SER A 20 -3.45 -6.50 -12.95
CA SER A 20 -3.58 -7.20 -14.23
C SER A 20 -2.23 -7.62 -14.83
N ASP A 21 -1.17 -6.87 -14.58
CA ASP A 21 0.16 -7.11 -15.14
C ASP A 21 0.89 -8.25 -14.41
N SER A 22 1.10 -9.39 -15.05
CA SER A 22 1.76 -10.54 -14.43
C SER A 22 3.24 -10.33 -14.06
N GLU A 23 3.91 -9.29 -14.55
CA GLU A 23 5.31 -8.99 -14.23
C GLU A 23 5.48 -8.22 -12.90
N ILE A 24 4.39 -7.73 -12.31
CA ILE A 24 4.41 -7.02 -11.02
C ILE A 24 4.21 -8.02 -9.87
N ASP A 25 5.21 -8.18 -9.02
CA ASP A 25 5.15 -9.08 -7.86
C ASP A 25 4.50 -8.44 -6.62
N MET A 26 4.61 -7.10 -6.49
CA MET A 26 4.17 -6.35 -5.32
C MET A 26 3.67 -4.96 -5.69
N ILE A 27 2.60 -4.51 -5.02
CA ILE A 27 2.05 -3.16 -5.10
C ILE A 27 2.36 -2.43 -3.79
N LEU A 28 3.15 -1.36 -3.88
CA LEU A 28 3.52 -0.50 -2.76
C LEU A 28 2.86 0.87 -2.90
N CYS A 29 2.06 1.28 -1.92
CA CYS A 29 1.48 2.62 -1.91
C CYS A 29 2.57 3.70 -1.78
N ALA A 30 2.45 4.75 -2.58
CA ALA A 30 3.42 5.85 -2.57
C ALA A 30 3.40 6.63 -1.24
N ILE A 31 2.21 7.03 -0.79
CA ILE A 31 1.93 7.76 0.44
C ILE A 31 0.42 7.68 0.72
N GLY A 32 -0.02 8.02 1.94
CA GLY A 32 -1.44 8.17 2.28
C GLY A 32 -2.09 9.44 1.72
N GLY A 33 -3.22 9.83 2.30
CA GLY A 33 -4.07 10.93 1.83
C GLY A 33 -5.33 11.05 2.69
N ASP A 34 -6.46 11.40 2.08
CA ASP A 34 -7.75 11.50 2.77
C ASP A 34 -8.99 11.23 1.88
N ASP A 35 -8.79 10.77 0.63
CA ASP A 35 -9.87 10.73 -0.36
C ASP A 35 -9.90 9.46 -1.23
N THR A 36 -9.17 8.40 -0.85
CA THR A 36 -9.11 7.13 -1.59
C THR A 36 -10.48 6.46 -1.75
N TYR A 37 -11.45 6.76 -0.87
CA TYR A 37 -12.83 6.28 -1.01
C TYR A 37 -13.46 6.67 -2.36
N ARG A 38 -12.98 7.72 -3.03
CA ARG A 38 -13.47 8.18 -4.35
C ARG A 38 -13.18 7.17 -5.47
N LEU A 39 -12.32 6.18 -5.24
CA LEU A 39 -12.07 5.10 -6.20
C LEU A 39 -13.21 4.07 -6.27
N LEU A 40 -14.13 4.06 -5.28
CA LEU A 40 -15.16 3.02 -5.16
C LEU A 40 -15.99 2.80 -6.44
N PRO A 41 -16.52 3.84 -7.13
CA PRO A 41 -17.29 3.61 -8.36
C PRO A 41 -16.46 2.91 -9.44
N TYR A 42 -15.22 3.35 -9.65
CA TYR A 42 -14.34 2.83 -10.71
C TYR A 42 -13.84 1.40 -10.45
N LEU A 43 -13.86 0.94 -9.20
CA LEU A 43 -13.40 -0.40 -8.82
C LEU A 43 -14.54 -1.41 -8.69
N PHE A 44 -15.77 -0.95 -8.40
CA PHE A 44 -16.87 -1.82 -8.01
C PHE A 44 -18.16 -1.66 -8.84
N GLU A 45 -18.35 -0.57 -9.59
CA GLU A 45 -19.60 -0.35 -10.35
C GLU A 45 -19.89 -1.50 -11.31
N ASN A 46 -18.86 -2.03 -12.00
CA ASN A 46 -18.99 -3.20 -12.87
C ASN A 46 -18.06 -4.36 -12.45
N GLY A 47 -17.64 -4.39 -11.19
CA GLY A 47 -16.78 -5.42 -10.61
C GLY A 47 -15.36 -5.46 -11.21
N GLU A 48 -14.82 -4.31 -11.58
CA GLU A 48 -13.51 -4.12 -12.22
C GLU A 48 -12.40 -4.76 -11.38
N LEU A 49 -12.34 -4.45 -10.08
CA LEU A 49 -11.32 -4.98 -9.19
C LEU A 49 -11.40 -6.50 -9.04
N GLN A 50 -12.62 -7.05 -8.91
CA GLN A 50 -12.83 -8.49 -8.76
C GLN A 50 -12.34 -9.29 -9.97
N LYS A 51 -12.36 -8.70 -11.17
CA LYS A 51 -11.92 -9.34 -12.42
C LYS A 51 -10.39 -9.47 -12.52
N VAL A 52 -9.65 -8.54 -11.91
CA VAL A 52 -8.20 -8.43 -12.08
C VAL A 52 -7.41 -8.82 -10.83
N VAL A 53 -8.04 -8.85 -9.65
CA VAL A 53 -7.33 -9.13 -8.39
C VAL A 53 -6.65 -10.49 -8.43
N THR A 54 -5.37 -10.49 -8.05
CA THR A 54 -4.50 -11.67 -7.97
C THR A 54 -3.88 -11.74 -6.57
N LYS A 55 -3.28 -12.89 -6.21
CA LYS A 55 -2.62 -13.09 -4.91
C LYS A 55 -1.25 -12.40 -4.83
N LYS A 56 -1.22 -11.09 -5.05
CA LYS A 56 -0.01 -10.27 -4.96
C LYS A 56 0.04 -9.52 -3.63
N ILE A 57 1.24 -9.16 -3.22
CA ILE A 57 1.45 -8.33 -2.03
C ILE A 57 0.90 -6.93 -2.33
N PHE A 58 0.08 -6.42 -1.42
CA PHE A 58 -0.33 -5.02 -1.38
C PHE A 58 0.07 -4.44 -0.02
N LEU A 59 0.89 -3.39 -0.01
CA LEU A 59 1.43 -2.74 1.19
C LEU A 59 1.12 -1.23 1.21
N GLY A 60 0.50 -0.78 2.29
CA GLY A 60 0.17 0.62 2.53
C GLY A 60 -0.25 0.89 3.99
N PHE A 61 -0.50 2.15 4.34
CA PHE A 61 -1.13 2.53 5.61
C PHE A 61 -1.82 3.90 5.49
N SER A 62 -2.46 4.38 6.56
CA SER A 62 -3.19 5.66 6.59
C SER A 62 -4.44 5.59 5.69
N ASP A 63 -4.67 6.53 4.77
CA ASP A 63 -5.82 6.49 3.84
C ASP A 63 -5.86 5.24 2.95
N SER A 64 -4.71 4.57 2.74
CA SER A 64 -4.67 3.24 2.12
C SER A 64 -5.49 2.19 2.89
N THR A 65 -5.90 2.46 4.13
CA THR A 65 -6.95 1.69 4.85
C THR A 65 -8.17 1.46 3.98
N MET A 66 -8.59 2.46 3.20
CA MET A 66 -9.71 2.31 2.27
C MET A 66 -9.40 1.25 1.20
N ASN A 67 -8.20 1.24 0.63
CA ASN A 67 -7.80 0.17 -0.30
C ASN A 67 -7.78 -1.20 0.39
N HIS A 68 -7.29 -1.30 1.63
CA HIS A 68 -7.30 -2.56 2.37
C HIS A 68 -8.71 -3.12 2.54
N PHE A 69 -9.70 -2.28 2.86
CA PHE A 69 -11.10 -2.74 2.91
C PHE A 69 -11.65 -3.15 1.54
N MET A 70 -11.32 -2.42 0.48
CA MET A 70 -11.71 -2.76 -0.89
C MET A 70 -11.13 -4.11 -1.33
N LEU A 71 -9.86 -4.36 -1.03
CA LEU A 71 -9.16 -5.61 -1.37
C LEU A 71 -9.63 -6.79 -0.52
N HIS A 72 -9.87 -6.56 0.78
CA HIS A 72 -10.48 -7.55 1.65
C HIS A 72 -11.87 -7.97 1.14
N LYS A 73 -12.68 -7.02 0.66
CA LYS A 73 -14.01 -7.29 0.10
C LYS A 73 -13.98 -8.25 -1.11
N VAL A 74 -12.90 -8.26 -1.89
CA VAL A 74 -12.70 -9.18 -3.02
C VAL A 74 -11.85 -10.40 -2.65
N GLY A 75 -11.61 -10.63 -1.36
CA GLY A 75 -10.97 -11.83 -0.82
C GLY A 75 -9.45 -11.82 -0.79
N LEU A 76 -8.80 -10.66 -0.96
CA LEU A 76 -7.35 -10.53 -0.85
C LEU A 76 -6.92 -10.14 0.57
N ASN A 77 -6.00 -10.91 1.15
CA ASN A 77 -5.28 -10.51 2.35
C ASN A 77 -4.13 -9.58 1.98
N THR A 78 -3.99 -8.48 2.72
CA THR A 78 -3.03 -7.40 2.44
C THR A 78 -2.17 -7.08 3.65
N PHE A 79 -1.08 -6.33 3.47
CA PHE A 79 -0.14 -5.96 4.52
C PHE A 79 -0.29 -4.48 4.89
N TYR A 80 -0.48 -4.19 6.18
CA TYR A 80 -0.68 -2.83 6.68
C TYR A 80 0.57 -2.37 7.44
N GLY A 81 1.09 -1.18 7.13
CA GLY A 81 2.02 -0.50 8.05
C GLY A 81 3.12 0.36 7.44
N GLN A 82 3.46 0.19 6.16
CA GLN A 82 4.54 0.94 5.51
C GLN A 82 4.09 1.51 4.15
N SER A 83 4.74 2.59 3.70
CA SER A 83 4.57 3.18 2.37
C SER A 83 5.92 3.67 1.82
N PHE A 84 5.98 3.89 0.51
CA PHE A 84 7.23 4.29 -0.14
C PHE A 84 7.84 5.56 0.48
N LEU A 85 7.08 6.65 0.52
CA LEU A 85 7.63 7.94 0.96
C LEU A 85 7.86 8.01 2.49
N SER A 86 6.99 7.39 3.29
CA SER A 86 7.11 7.45 4.75
C SER A 86 8.23 6.57 5.31
N ASP A 87 8.51 5.43 4.66
CA ASP A 87 9.34 4.38 5.25
C ASP A 87 10.56 4.04 4.39
N ILE A 88 10.37 3.86 3.09
CA ILE A 88 11.46 3.49 2.16
C ILE A 88 12.36 4.69 1.88
N CYS A 89 11.78 5.89 1.77
CA CYS A 89 12.50 7.15 1.57
C CYS A 89 12.93 7.82 2.87
N GLU A 90 13.37 7.06 3.88
CA GLU A 90 13.99 7.63 5.08
C GLU A 90 15.17 8.55 4.69
N LEU A 91 15.26 9.73 5.31
CA LEU A 91 16.30 10.73 5.02
C LEU A 91 17.64 10.38 5.70
N GLY A 92 17.62 9.47 6.67
CA GLY A 92 18.82 8.83 7.19
C GLY A 92 19.63 8.14 6.09
N LYS A 93 20.84 7.71 6.44
CA LYS A 93 21.70 6.95 5.50
C LYS A 93 21.12 5.59 5.15
N GLU A 94 20.32 5.03 6.06
CA GLU A 94 19.67 3.74 5.96
C GLU A 94 18.21 3.92 6.42
N MET A 95 17.34 2.98 6.01
CA MET A 95 16.02 2.82 6.62
C MET A 95 16.16 2.58 8.13
N LEU A 96 15.13 2.95 8.89
CA LEU A 96 15.08 2.62 10.32
C LEU A 96 15.19 1.10 10.51
N PRO A 97 16.06 0.59 11.39
CA PRO A 97 16.35 -0.85 11.47
C PRO A 97 15.11 -1.72 11.66
N TYR A 98 14.21 -1.34 12.57
CA TYR A 98 12.95 -2.04 12.82
C TYR A 98 12.06 -2.05 11.56
N THR A 99 11.89 -0.90 10.89
CA THR A 99 11.13 -0.80 9.64
C THR A 99 11.74 -1.66 8.53
N LYS A 100 13.06 -1.63 8.38
CA LYS A 100 13.82 -2.40 7.38
C LYS A 100 13.61 -3.90 7.57
N GLU A 101 13.67 -4.39 8.80
CA GLU A 101 13.46 -5.81 9.13
C GLU A 101 12.15 -6.36 8.55
N TYR A 102 11.01 -5.71 8.85
CA TYR A 102 9.70 -6.16 8.34
C TYR A 102 9.56 -5.97 6.82
N PHE A 103 10.15 -4.92 6.25
CA PHE A 103 10.11 -4.75 4.79
C PHE A 103 10.87 -5.87 4.09
N GLU A 104 12.08 -6.18 4.57
CA GLU A 104 12.94 -7.24 4.04
C GLU A 104 12.32 -8.63 4.25
N GLU A 105 11.71 -8.90 5.40
CA GLU A 105 10.97 -10.14 5.65
C GLU A 105 9.83 -10.31 4.65
N LEU A 106 9.03 -9.25 4.44
CA LEU A 106 7.89 -9.28 3.54
C LEU A 106 8.31 -9.53 2.08
N ILE A 107 9.30 -8.81 1.56
CA ILE A 107 9.72 -8.98 0.16
C ILE A 107 10.46 -10.29 -0.09
N THR A 108 11.09 -10.86 0.95
CA THR A 108 11.84 -12.12 0.82
C THR A 108 10.93 -13.34 0.97
N THR A 109 9.93 -13.27 1.86
CA THR A 109 9.12 -14.44 2.25
C THR A 109 7.66 -14.36 1.81
N GLY A 110 7.17 -13.16 1.48
CA GLY A 110 5.76 -12.90 1.22
C GLY A 110 4.88 -12.96 2.47
N THR A 111 5.46 -12.99 3.66
CA THR A 111 4.74 -13.14 4.94
C THR A 111 5.40 -12.32 6.04
N ILE A 112 4.66 -12.03 7.11
CA ILE A 112 5.21 -11.54 8.38
C ILE A 112 4.89 -12.60 9.43
N LYS A 113 5.92 -13.19 10.04
CA LYS A 113 5.76 -14.33 10.93
C LYS A 113 5.28 -13.92 12.32
N GLU A 114 5.88 -12.88 12.89
CA GLU A 114 5.65 -12.41 14.24
C GLU A 114 5.99 -10.93 14.32
N ILE A 115 5.37 -10.20 15.25
CA ILE A 115 5.68 -8.81 15.52
C ILE A 115 6.05 -8.67 16.99
N SER A 116 7.22 -8.15 17.27
CA SER A 116 7.67 -7.78 18.61
C SER A 116 7.80 -6.26 18.73
N PRO A 117 7.63 -5.66 19.92
CA PRO A 117 7.84 -4.23 20.09
C PRO A 117 9.27 -3.82 19.73
N SER A 118 9.43 -2.65 19.11
CA SER A 118 10.74 -2.01 18.91
C SER A 118 11.32 -1.55 20.24
N ASP A 119 12.65 -1.63 20.38
CA ASP A 119 13.39 -1.08 21.54
C ASP A 119 13.32 0.44 21.63
N VAL A 120 13.11 1.10 20.48
CA VAL A 120 13.07 2.57 20.36
C VAL A 120 11.91 3.02 19.48
N TRP A 121 11.46 4.25 19.70
CA TRP A 121 10.56 4.96 18.81
C TRP A 121 11.14 6.33 18.50
N TYR A 122 10.76 6.89 17.35
CA TYR A 122 11.25 8.17 16.87
C TYR A 122 10.10 9.17 16.83
N GLU A 123 10.37 10.42 17.20
CA GLU A 123 9.42 11.50 17.02
C GLU A 123 9.22 11.80 15.53
N GLY A 124 8.02 12.24 15.17
CA GLY A 124 7.78 12.79 13.85
C GLY A 124 8.65 14.02 13.61
N ARG A 125 9.05 14.25 12.37
CA ARG A 125 9.89 15.41 12.02
C ARG A 125 9.14 16.70 12.38
N THR A 126 9.73 17.50 13.25
CA THR A 126 9.28 18.87 13.54
C THR A 126 10.05 19.86 12.68
N ASN A 127 9.38 20.93 12.23
CA ASN A 127 10.02 22.04 11.52
C ASN A 127 11.01 22.81 12.40
#